data_AF-A0A2H0S297-F1
#
_entry.id   AF-A0A2H0S297-F1
#
_cell.length_a   1.000
_cell.length_b   1.000
_cell.length_c   1.000
_cell.angle_alpha   90.00
_cell.angle_beta   90.00
_cell.angle_gamma   90.00
#
_symmetry.space_group_name_H-M   'P 1'
#
loop_
_entity.id
_entity.type
_entity.pdbx_description
1 polymer ?
#
loop_
_entity_poly.entity_id
_entity_poly.type
_entity_poly.pdbx_seq_one_letter_code
_entity_poly.pdbx_strand_id
1 'polypeptide(L)'
;MMQLDADTAMVMKRGVRRGLTTLLREREWGTSLGALFGVFLLVQLLLAILVGAQGVQSLLRERTDIRLEVRQSAEKQNVLTFFSVLQQQNFTEDAAYITKEQAYERARTHDPELIAFIEEYGMSNPFPDTIGITLESLDDYAAFRSFIEKPEWNTVIDPSFLSVVTDQEKQVYELLKFTKAGRDLVTVILVMVAGVLLFITTELVRRRVLARANEVLVEKLVGSSPLAMFVPFATEACILLLFAIGLSMVVMTLLLLSFPLLVPALNTGGILAALHSKVASVTSTTLPAYFFAELLVLPFIAALGTWLGMHQELQARTLSLYTN
;
A
#
# COMPACT_ATOMS: atom_id res chain seq x y z
N MET A 1 -4.95 -4.73 32.19
CA MET A 1 -5.05 -6.13 31.69
C MET A 1 -6.43 -6.65 32.03
N MET A 2 -7.36 -6.63 31.07
CA MET A 2 -8.73 -7.11 31.23
C MET A 2 -8.73 -8.64 31.39
N GLN A 3 -9.13 -9.13 32.56
CA GLN A 3 -9.53 -10.53 32.72
C GLN A 3 -10.82 -10.71 31.92
N LEU A 4 -10.71 -11.32 30.74
CA LEU A 4 -11.87 -11.84 30.01
C LEU A 4 -12.51 -12.90 30.91
N ASP A 5 -13.68 -12.58 31.44
CA ASP A 5 -14.49 -13.44 32.30
C ASP A 5 -14.65 -14.82 31.64
N ALA A 6 -14.48 -15.91 32.39
CA ALA A 6 -14.40 -17.27 31.86
C ALA A 6 -15.65 -17.65 31.03
N ASP A 7 -16.79 -17.03 31.36
CA ASP A 7 -18.05 -17.16 30.63
C ASP A 7 -17.99 -16.51 29.23
N THR A 8 -17.32 -15.38 29.08
CA THR A 8 -17.15 -14.70 27.78
C THR A 8 -16.30 -15.54 26.83
N ALA A 9 -15.21 -16.14 27.35
CA ALA A 9 -14.37 -17.04 26.57
C ALA A 9 -15.11 -18.31 26.13
N MET A 10 -15.97 -18.87 27.01
CA MET A 10 -16.78 -20.03 26.69
C MET A 10 -17.86 -19.72 25.64
N VAL A 11 -18.52 -18.56 25.74
CA VAL A 11 -19.47 -18.06 24.74
C VAL A 11 -18.77 -17.88 23.38
N MET A 12 -17.58 -17.30 23.36
CA MET A 12 -16.83 -17.08 22.12
C MET A 12 -16.44 -18.40 21.46
N LYS A 13 -15.90 -19.37 22.22
CA LYS A 13 -15.53 -20.69 21.69
C LYS A 13 -16.74 -21.46 21.12
N ARG A 14 -17.89 -21.40 21.81
CA ARG A 14 -19.12 -22.05 21.35
C ARG A 14 -19.69 -21.36 20.11
N GLY A 15 -19.68 -20.03 20.08
CA GLY A 15 -20.14 -19.24 18.93
C GLY A 15 -19.30 -19.51 17.67
N VAL A 16 -17.97 -19.56 17.81
CA VAL A 16 -17.06 -19.87 16.69
C VAL A 16 -17.33 -21.27 16.13
N ARG A 17 -17.45 -22.28 17.00
CA ARG A 17 -17.73 -23.65 16.56
C ARG A 17 -19.07 -23.75 15.83
N ARG A 18 -20.10 -23.09 16.36
CA ARG A 18 -21.44 -23.04 15.73
C ARG A 18 -21.37 -22.39 14.35
N GLY A 19 -20.76 -21.20 14.24
CA GLY A 19 -20.61 -20.51 12.96
C GLY A 19 -19.90 -21.37 11.91
N LEU A 20 -18.81 -22.04 12.29
CA LEU A 20 -18.09 -22.94 11.38
C LEU A 20 -18.97 -24.12 10.91
N THR A 21 -19.65 -24.80 11.84
CA THR A 21 -20.51 -25.95 11.48
C THR A 21 -21.69 -25.55 10.62
N THR A 22 -22.25 -24.36 10.84
CA THR A 22 -23.41 -23.88 10.09
C THR A 22 -23.01 -23.47 8.67
N LEU A 23 -21.88 -22.77 8.53
CA LEU A 23 -21.34 -22.40 7.22
C LEU A 23 -21.05 -23.62 6.34
N LEU A 24 -20.44 -24.67 6.91
CA LEU A 24 -20.13 -25.91 6.18
C LEU A 24 -21.37 -26.72 5.79
N ARG A 25 -22.50 -26.52 6.49
CA ARG A 25 -23.75 -27.26 6.23
C ARG A 25 -24.61 -26.60 5.15
N GLU A 26 -24.48 -25.29 4.95
CA GLU A 26 -25.26 -24.56 3.96
C GLU A 26 -24.69 -24.72 2.55
N ARG A 27 -25.56 -24.88 1.54
CA ARG A 27 -25.17 -25.09 0.13
C ARG A 27 -24.94 -23.77 -0.63
N GLU A 28 -25.34 -22.63 -0.05
CA GLU A 28 -25.32 -21.31 -0.70
C GLU A 28 -24.06 -20.46 -0.41
N TRP A 29 -23.08 -20.99 0.33
CA TRP A 29 -21.83 -20.28 0.61
C TRP A 29 -21.07 -19.87 -0.66
N GLY A 30 -21.18 -20.63 -1.75
CA GLY A 30 -20.47 -20.36 -3.01
C GLY A 30 -20.86 -19.05 -3.70
N THR A 31 -22.13 -18.64 -3.67
CA THR A 31 -22.58 -17.38 -4.30
C THR A 31 -22.06 -16.17 -3.54
N SER A 32 -22.12 -16.23 -2.20
CA SER A 32 -21.58 -15.20 -1.32
C SER A 32 -20.06 -15.11 -1.43
N LEU A 33 -19.38 -16.26 -1.48
CA LEU A 33 -17.94 -16.34 -1.66
C LEU A 33 -17.50 -15.77 -3.00
N GLY A 34 -18.22 -16.06 -4.09
CA GLY A 34 -17.91 -15.51 -5.42
C GLY A 34 -18.01 -13.99 -5.49
N ALA A 35 -19.06 -13.40 -4.90
CA ALA A 35 -19.20 -11.95 -4.82
C ALA A 35 -18.09 -11.29 -4.00
N LEU A 36 -17.79 -11.83 -2.82
CA LEU A 36 -16.69 -11.35 -1.97
C LEU A 36 -15.33 -11.50 -2.66
N PHE A 37 -15.09 -12.64 -3.30
CA PHE A 37 -13.88 -12.91 -4.06
C PHE A 37 -13.67 -11.89 -5.18
N GLY A 38 -14.72 -11.56 -5.94
CA GLY A 38 -14.63 -10.55 -7.00
C GLY A 38 -14.23 -9.18 -6.47
N VAL A 39 -14.79 -8.75 -5.34
CA VAL A 39 -14.43 -7.48 -4.69
C VAL A 39 -12.99 -7.52 -4.17
N PHE A 40 -12.59 -8.59 -3.48
CA PHE A 40 -11.21 -8.73 -3.02
C PHE A 40 -10.22 -8.78 -4.18
N LEU A 41 -10.52 -9.50 -5.27
CA LEU A 41 -9.68 -9.51 -6.47
C LEU A 41 -9.51 -8.09 -7.03
N LEU A 42 -10.59 -7.30 -7.07
CA LEU A 42 -10.52 -5.91 -7.48
C LEU A 42 -9.64 -5.08 -6.53
N VAL A 43 -9.73 -5.27 -5.22
CA VAL A 43 -8.81 -4.63 -4.24
C VAL A 43 -7.37 -5.06 -4.51
N GLN A 44 -7.10 -6.34 -4.70
CA GLN A 44 -5.77 -6.87 -5.00
C GLN A 44 -5.18 -6.25 -6.28
N LEU A 45 -6.01 -6.09 -7.32
CA LEU A 45 -5.61 -5.45 -8.56
C LEU A 45 -5.25 -3.98 -8.34
N LEU A 46 -6.07 -3.22 -7.60
CA LEU A 46 -5.81 -1.83 -7.29
C LEU A 46 -4.53 -1.66 -6.45
N LEU A 47 -4.29 -2.55 -5.48
CA LEU A 47 -3.07 -2.56 -4.69
C LEU A 47 -1.83 -2.83 -5.55
N ALA A 48 -1.88 -3.78 -6.48
CA ALA A 48 -0.77 -4.02 -7.38
C ALA A 48 -0.50 -2.85 -8.33
N ILE A 49 -1.55 -2.17 -8.82
CA ILE A 49 -1.40 -0.92 -9.59
C ILE A 49 -0.74 0.16 -8.73
N LEU A 50 -1.16 0.31 -7.47
CA LEU A 50 -0.59 1.28 -6.53
C LEU A 50 0.90 1.03 -6.29
N VAL A 51 1.27 -0.22 -5.99
CA VAL A 51 2.68 -0.61 -5.75
C VAL A 51 3.50 -0.52 -7.03
N GLY A 52 2.92 -0.88 -8.18
CA GLY A 52 3.55 -0.72 -9.49
C GLY A 52 3.84 0.75 -9.81
N ALA A 53 2.89 1.64 -9.54
CA ALA A 53 3.06 3.09 -9.69
C ALA A 53 4.17 3.63 -8.78
N GLN A 54 4.28 3.14 -7.54
CA GLN A 54 5.39 3.49 -6.64
C GLN A 54 6.75 3.03 -7.20
N GLY A 55 6.82 1.82 -7.77
CA GLY A 55 8.01 1.32 -8.44
C GLY A 55 8.44 2.20 -9.62
N VAL A 56 7.50 2.56 -10.50
CA VAL A 56 7.74 3.48 -11.63
C VAL A 56 8.20 4.85 -11.12
N GLN A 57 7.52 5.40 -10.11
CA GLN A 57 7.86 6.69 -9.52
C GLN A 57 9.29 6.68 -8.95
N SER A 58 9.70 5.62 -8.25
CA SER A 58 11.06 5.50 -7.71
C SER A 58 12.13 5.52 -8.81
N LEU A 59 11.88 4.83 -9.93
CA LEU A 59 12.79 4.83 -11.08
C LEU A 59 12.89 6.18 -11.77
N LEU A 60 11.75 6.86 -11.93
CA LEU A 60 11.72 8.17 -12.56
C LEU A 60 12.43 9.23 -11.68
N ARG A 61 12.27 9.14 -10.35
CA ARG A 61 12.99 9.99 -9.39
C ARG A 61 14.51 9.79 -9.44
N GLU A 62 14.98 8.54 -9.44
CA GLU A 62 16.42 8.23 -9.57
C GLU A 62 17.06 8.85 -10.83
N ARG A 63 16.26 9.08 -11.88
CA ARG A 63 16.70 9.74 -13.13
C ARG A 63 16.54 11.26 -13.16
N THR A 64 15.72 11.84 -12.29
CA THR A 64 15.41 13.29 -12.26
C THR A 64 15.95 14.03 -11.05
N ASP A 65 16.58 13.31 -10.11
CA ASP A 65 17.24 13.92 -8.97
C ASP A 65 18.37 14.85 -9.44
N ILE A 66 18.22 16.13 -9.12
CA ILE A 66 19.29 17.10 -9.29
C ILE A 66 20.36 16.77 -8.27
N ARG A 67 21.59 16.50 -8.74
CA ARG A 67 22.72 16.18 -7.87
C ARG A 67 23.56 17.44 -7.66
N LEU A 68 23.63 17.88 -6.42
CA LEU A 68 24.57 18.93 -6.00
C LEU A 68 25.82 18.29 -5.42
N GLU A 69 26.98 18.61 -6.00
CA GLU A 69 28.25 18.16 -5.44
C GLU A 69 28.65 19.01 -4.24
N VAL A 70 29.00 18.33 -3.15
CA VAL A 70 29.51 18.98 -1.94
C VAL A 70 31.01 19.19 -2.11
N ARG A 71 31.47 20.42 -1.84
CA ARG A 71 32.90 20.74 -1.92
C ARG A 71 33.67 19.94 -0.86
N GLN A 72 34.84 19.42 -1.22
CA GLN A 72 35.71 18.70 -0.29
C GLN A 72 36.19 19.55 0.91
N SER A 73 36.20 20.88 0.76
CA SER A 73 36.56 21.85 1.81
C SER A 73 35.39 22.21 2.74
N ALA A 74 34.18 21.69 2.50
CA ALA A 74 33.00 22.05 3.27
C ALA A 74 33.03 21.40 4.66
N GLU A 75 32.80 22.21 5.69
CA GLU A 75 32.66 21.70 7.05
C GLU A 75 31.34 20.95 7.21
N LYS A 76 31.36 19.77 7.84
CA LYS A 76 30.17 18.92 8.03
C LYS A 76 28.99 19.67 8.65
N GLN A 77 29.25 20.59 9.58
CA GLN A 77 28.22 21.41 10.22
C GLN A 77 27.49 22.33 9.21
N ASN A 78 28.22 22.89 8.26
CA ASN A 78 27.67 23.77 7.23
C ASN A 78 26.87 22.97 6.19
N VAL A 79 27.33 21.75 5.87
CA VAL A 79 26.59 20.81 5.01
C VAL A 79 25.25 20.42 5.64
N LEU A 80 25.24 20.08 6.93
CA LEU A 80 24.00 19.77 7.66
C LEU A 80 23.05 20.97 7.75
N THR A 81 23.60 22.16 7.97
CA THR A 81 22.82 23.40 7.99
C THR A 81 22.18 23.65 6.62
N PHE A 82 22.96 23.59 5.54
CA PHE A 82 22.45 23.70 4.18
C PHE A 82 21.34 22.68 3.91
N PHE A 83 21.58 21.41 4.25
CA PHE A 83 20.61 20.33 4.06
C PHE A 83 19.29 20.60 4.79
N SER A 84 19.35 21.05 6.04
CA SER A 84 18.16 21.38 6.84
C SER A 84 17.37 22.57 6.27
N VAL A 85 18.06 23.59 5.76
CA VAL A 85 17.43 24.78 5.16
C VAL A 85 16.79 24.41 3.82
N LEU A 86 17.47 23.57 3.03
CA LEU A 86 16.98 23.08 1.75
C LEU A 86 15.69 22.26 1.90
N GLN A 87 15.63 21.37 2.90
CA GLN A 87 14.43 20.58 3.20
C GLN A 87 13.22 21.41 3.62
N GLN A 88 13.43 22.63 4.12
CA GLN A 88 12.35 23.55 4.53
C GLN A 88 11.85 24.44 3.38
N GLN A 89 12.48 24.38 2.21
CA GLN A 89 12.05 25.19 1.07
C GLN A 89 10.81 24.59 0.41
N ASN A 90 9.87 25.46 0.04
CA ASN A 90 8.62 25.04 -0.61
C ASN A 90 8.83 24.40 -1.99
N PHE A 91 10.00 24.52 -2.60
CA PHE A 91 10.31 23.91 -3.89
C PHE A 91 10.91 22.50 -3.79
N THR A 92 11.20 22.03 -2.57
CA THR A 92 11.86 20.74 -2.34
C THR A 92 10.80 19.70 -1.96
N GLU A 93 10.55 18.70 -2.81
CA GLU A 93 9.68 17.57 -2.45
C GLU A 93 10.44 16.56 -1.56
N ASP A 94 11.71 16.29 -1.89
CA ASP A 94 12.59 15.42 -1.12
C ASP A 94 14.05 15.83 -1.30
N ALA A 95 14.88 15.58 -0.28
CA ALA A 95 16.32 15.79 -0.35
C ALA A 95 17.05 14.70 0.45
N ALA A 96 18.08 14.11 -0.17
CA ALA A 96 18.87 13.04 0.41
C ALA A 96 20.37 13.35 0.34
N TYR A 97 21.07 13.22 1.46
CA TYR A 97 22.53 13.23 1.51
C TYR A 97 23.07 11.86 1.10
N ILE A 98 23.90 11.81 0.06
CA ILE A 98 24.46 10.60 -0.52
C ILE A 98 25.97 10.66 -0.34
N THR A 99 26.52 9.74 0.46
CA THR A 99 27.97 9.67 0.65
C THR A 99 28.64 9.11 -0.61
N LYS A 100 29.93 9.41 -0.79
CA LYS A 100 30.74 8.84 -1.87
C LYS A 100 30.69 7.31 -1.94
N GLU A 101 30.59 6.60 -0.81
CA GLU A 101 30.45 5.14 -0.79
C GLU A 101 29.08 4.69 -1.30
N GLN A 102 28.02 5.38 -0.90
CA GLN A 102 26.68 5.09 -1.40
C GLN A 102 26.55 5.41 -2.90
N ALA A 103 27.19 6.49 -3.36
CA ALA A 103 27.26 6.84 -4.77
C ALA A 103 27.99 5.74 -5.58
N TYR A 104 29.08 5.20 -5.05
CA TYR A 104 29.84 4.10 -5.67
C TYR A 104 29.00 2.82 -5.79
N GLU A 105 28.30 2.41 -4.73
CA GLU A 105 27.44 1.21 -4.77
C GLU A 105 26.22 1.39 -5.70
N ARG A 106 25.66 2.61 -5.79
CA ARG A 106 24.61 2.90 -6.79
C ARG A 106 25.15 2.85 -8.21
N ALA A 107 26.34 3.40 -8.44
CA ALA A 107 27.01 3.33 -9.74
C ALA A 107 27.27 1.88 -10.17
N ARG A 108 27.56 0.96 -9.25
CA ARG A 108 27.69 -0.48 -9.57
C ARG A 108 26.41 -1.08 -10.17
N THR A 109 25.24 -0.55 -9.81
CA THR A 109 23.95 -1.00 -10.34
C THR A 109 23.58 -0.33 -11.66
N HIS A 110 23.94 0.95 -11.82
CA HIS A 110 23.54 1.76 -12.98
C HIS A 110 24.56 1.76 -14.11
N ASP A 111 25.84 1.67 -13.79
CA ASP A 111 26.97 1.70 -14.72
C ASP A 111 28.05 0.70 -14.27
N PRO A 112 27.78 -0.62 -14.45
CA PRO A 112 28.71 -1.66 -14.05
C PRO A 112 30.03 -1.62 -14.83
N GLU A 113 30.05 -1.06 -16.05
CA GLU A 113 31.26 -0.90 -16.85
C GLU A 113 32.21 0.13 -16.22
N LEU A 114 31.67 1.27 -15.76
CA LEU A 114 32.47 2.28 -15.05
C LEU A 114 33.08 1.73 -13.76
N ILE A 115 32.32 0.97 -12.98
CA ILE A 115 32.84 0.36 -11.75
C ILE A 115 33.87 -0.71 -12.04
N ALA A 116 33.64 -1.57 -13.03
CA ALA A 116 34.61 -2.58 -13.45
C ALA A 116 35.93 -1.93 -13.88
N PHE A 117 35.87 -0.81 -14.60
CA PHE A 117 37.05 -0.03 -14.97
C PHE A 117 37.78 0.54 -13.74
N ILE A 118 37.07 1.14 -12.78
CA ILE A 118 37.69 1.68 -11.56
C ILE A 118 38.40 0.56 -10.76
N GLU A 119 37.79 -0.61 -10.64
CA GLU A 119 38.33 -1.78 -9.92
C GLU A 119 39.52 -2.41 -10.65
N GLU A 120 39.42 -2.59 -11.98
CA GLU A 120 40.48 -3.18 -12.80
C GLU A 120 41.77 -2.36 -12.77
N TYR A 121 41.65 -1.04 -12.76
CA TYR A 121 42.80 -0.13 -12.70
C TYR A 121 43.17 0.29 -11.27
N GLY A 122 42.52 -0.25 -10.23
CA GLY A 122 42.83 0.03 -8.83
C GLY A 122 42.69 1.50 -8.43
N MET A 123 41.80 2.24 -9.11
CA MET A 123 41.58 3.65 -8.82
C MET A 123 40.80 3.83 -7.51
N SER A 124 41.14 4.87 -6.75
CA SER A 124 40.36 5.27 -5.57
C SER A 124 38.98 5.78 -5.98
N ASN A 125 37.96 5.57 -5.13
CA ASN A 125 36.60 6.05 -5.35
C ASN A 125 36.58 7.53 -5.80
N PRO A 126 36.22 7.83 -7.06
CA PRO A 126 36.28 9.18 -7.61
C PRO A 126 35.04 10.01 -7.30
N PHE A 127 33.99 9.42 -6.72
CA PHE A 127 32.72 10.12 -6.48
C PHE A 127 32.83 11.11 -5.31
N PRO A 128 32.33 12.35 -5.46
CA PRO A 128 32.16 13.27 -4.34
C PRO A 128 30.92 12.90 -3.50
N ASP A 129 30.84 13.46 -2.29
CA ASP A 129 29.59 13.48 -1.55
C ASP A 129 28.58 14.37 -2.30
N THR A 130 27.34 13.91 -2.44
CA THR A 130 26.31 14.61 -3.21
C THR A 130 25.03 14.78 -2.40
N ILE A 131 24.30 15.85 -2.69
CA ILE A 131 22.93 16.05 -2.21
C ILE A 131 22.01 15.86 -3.41
N GLY A 132 21.23 14.78 -3.38
CA GLY A 132 20.19 14.52 -4.37
C GLY A 132 18.92 15.27 -3.99
N ILE A 133 18.33 15.99 -4.94
CA ILE A 133 17.18 16.87 -4.71
C ILE A 133 16.10 16.54 -5.73
N THR A 134 14.90 16.26 -5.23
CA THR A 134 13.70 16.15 -6.04
C THR A 134 12.88 17.44 -5.87
N LEU A 135 12.68 18.18 -6.96
CA LEU A 135 11.84 19.39 -6.93
C LEU A 135 10.35 19.02 -6.91
N GLU A 136 9.53 19.89 -6.32
CA GLU A 136 8.06 19.71 -6.35
C GLU A 136 7.49 19.93 -7.76
N SER A 137 7.94 20.96 -8.45
CA SER A 137 7.68 21.19 -9.87
C SER A 137 8.95 21.66 -10.57
N LEU A 138 9.02 21.43 -11.88
CA LEU A 138 10.06 22.04 -12.71
C LEU A 138 9.95 23.56 -12.81
N ASP A 139 8.77 24.11 -12.58
CA ASP A 139 8.56 25.55 -12.53
C ASP A 139 9.37 26.18 -11.38
N ASP A 140 9.64 25.41 -10.33
CA ASP A 140 10.40 25.85 -9.17
C ASP A 140 11.92 25.80 -9.38
N TYR A 141 12.38 25.26 -10.51
CA TYR A 141 13.82 25.18 -10.82
C TYR A 141 14.49 26.56 -10.81
N ALA A 142 13.78 27.60 -11.27
CA ALA A 142 14.30 28.97 -11.24
C ALA A 142 14.50 29.49 -9.80
N ALA A 143 13.55 29.18 -8.90
CA ALA A 143 13.64 29.54 -7.49
C ALA A 143 14.73 28.73 -6.78
N PHE A 144 14.82 27.43 -7.06
CA PHE A 144 15.87 26.55 -6.59
C PHE A 144 17.26 27.04 -7.00
N ARG A 145 17.46 27.37 -8.29
CA ARG A 145 18.72 27.91 -8.80
C ARG A 145 19.11 29.20 -8.08
N SER A 146 18.16 30.12 -7.93
CA SER A 146 18.38 31.38 -7.20
C SER A 146 18.74 31.15 -5.73
N PHE A 147 18.25 30.07 -5.12
CA PHE A 147 18.60 29.68 -3.76
C PHE A 147 20.02 29.13 -3.66
N ILE A 148 20.45 28.27 -4.59
CA ILE A 148 21.80 27.67 -4.60
C ILE A 148 22.88 28.70 -4.93
N GLU A 149 22.58 29.69 -5.78
CA GLU A 149 23.53 30.75 -6.17
C GLU A 149 23.74 31.80 -5.06
N LYS A 150 23.10 31.67 -3.89
CA LYS A 150 23.31 32.59 -2.76
C LYS A 150 24.77 32.51 -2.26
N PRO A 151 25.40 33.65 -1.93
CA PRO A 151 26.79 33.69 -1.46
C PRO A 151 27.08 32.81 -0.24
N GLU A 152 26.07 32.63 0.61
CA GLU A 152 26.11 31.82 1.84
C GLU A 152 26.42 30.34 1.58
N TRP A 153 26.06 29.82 0.39
CA TRP A 153 26.18 28.40 0.06
C TRP A 153 27.35 28.06 -0.87
N ASN A 154 28.03 29.07 -1.43
CA ASN A 154 29.16 28.88 -2.34
C ASN A 154 30.34 28.13 -1.70
N THR A 155 30.48 28.17 -0.38
CA THR A 155 31.50 27.43 0.38
C THR A 155 31.15 25.96 0.60
N VAL A 156 29.88 25.59 0.43
CA VAL A 156 29.34 24.25 0.68
C VAL A 156 29.14 23.48 -0.62
N ILE A 157 28.59 24.14 -1.65
CA ILE A 157 28.21 23.52 -2.93
C ILE A 157 28.93 24.20 -4.08
N ASP A 158 29.20 23.43 -5.14
CA ASP A 158 29.65 23.97 -6.41
C ASP A 158 28.46 24.19 -7.37
N PRO A 159 28.00 25.46 -7.58
CA PRO A 159 26.87 25.74 -8.47
C PRO A 159 27.19 25.50 -9.96
N SER A 160 28.46 25.30 -10.33
CA SER A 160 28.85 25.05 -11.71
C SER A 160 28.42 23.68 -12.24
N PHE A 161 28.09 22.74 -11.34
CA PHE A 161 27.61 21.40 -11.67
C PHE A 161 26.08 21.31 -11.80
N LEU A 162 25.36 22.44 -11.74
CA LEU A 162 23.94 22.48 -12.09
C LEU A 162 23.76 22.15 -13.58
N SER A 163 23.42 20.91 -13.89
CA SER A 163 22.95 20.51 -15.21
C SER A 163 21.71 21.33 -15.56
N VAL A 164 21.74 21.99 -16.72
CA VAL A 164 20.58 22.69 -17.27
C VAL A 164 19.46 21.68 -17.47
N VAL A 165 18.24 22.01 -17.00
CA VAL A 165 17.06 21.17 -17.21
C VAL A 165 16.93 20.83 -18.69
N THR A 166 17.16 19.57 -19.02
CA THR A 166 17.00 19.01 -20.36
C THR A 166 15.52 18.78 -20.65
N ASP A 167 15.14 18.76 -21.93
CA ASP A 167 13.76 18.44 -22.31
C ASP A 167 13.36 17.00 -21.92
N GLN A 168 14.34 16.10 -21.72
CA GLN A 168 14.11 14.77 -21.16
C GLN A 168 13.64 14.83 -19.70
N GLU A 169 14.26 15.68 -18.86
CA GLU A 169 13.83 15.87 -17.48
C GLU A 169 12.41 16.45 -17.41
N LYS A 170 12.05 17.38 -18.32
CA LYS A 170 10.66 17.87 -18.45
C LYS A 170 9.65 16.75 -18.64
N GLN A 171 9.91 15.87 -19.58
CA GLN A 171 9.02 14.75 -19.87
C GLN A 171 8.93 13.79 -18.68
N VAL A 172 10.02 13.54 -17.97
CA VAL A 172 10.00 12.66 -16.78
C VAL A 172 9.22 13.28 -15.62
N TYR A 173 9.35 14.58 -15.37
CA TYR A 173 8.56 15.27 -14.35
C TYR A 173 7.06 15.29 -14.66
N GLU A 174 6.66 15.42 -15.93
CA GLU A 174 5.26 15.27 -16.33
C GLU A 174 4.75 13.85 -16.04
N LEU A 175 5.54 12.82 -16.34
CA LEU A 175 5.22 11.44 -16.02
C LEU A 175 5.13 11.19 -14.50
N LEU A 176 5.99 11.82 -13.70
CA LEU A 176 5.93 11.78 -12.24
C LEU A 176 4.63 12.41 -11.72
N LYS A 177 4.26 13.59 -12.22
CA LYS A 177 2.99 14.26 -11.87
C LYS A 177 1.78 13.39 -12.23
N PHE A 178 1.76 12.82 -13.43
CA PHE A 178 0.69 11.92 -13.86
C PHE A 178 0.60 10.66 -12.99
N THR A 179 1.76 10.07 -12.64
CA THR A 179 1.83 8.89 -11.76
C THR A 179 1.33 9.23 -10.35
N LYS A 180 1.70 10.39 -9.80
CA LYS A 180 1.21 10.88 -8.50
C LYS A 180 -0.30 11.09 -8.51
N ALA A 181 -0.84 11.76 -9.54
CA ALA A 181 -2.29 11.94 -9.69
C ALA A 181 -3.04 10.61 -9.82
N GLY A 182 -2.49 9.66 -10.59
CA GLY A 182 -3.04 8.31 -10.73
C GLY A 182 -3.06 7.55 -9.39
N ARG A 183 -1.99 7.66 -8.59
CA ARG A 183 -1.91 7.07 -7.25
C ARG A 183 -2.98 7.61 -6.31
N ASP A 184 -3.16 8.92 -6.29
CA ASP A 184 -4.16 9.56 -5.44
C ASP A 184 -5.58 9.15 -5.85
N LEU A 185 -5.86 9.06 -7.16
CA LEU A 185 -7.12 8.54 -7.69
C LEU A 185 -7.36 7.08 -7.26
N VAL A 186 -6.36 6.20 -7.38
CA VAL A 186 -6.46 4.80 -6.93
C VAL A 186 -6.74 4.70 -5.44
N THR A 187 -6.14 5.59 -4.63
CA THR A 187 -6.36 5.62 -3.18
C THR A 187 -7.81 6.01 -2.85
N VAL A 188 -8.38 7.00 -3.55
CA VAL A 188 -9.81 7.35 -3.41
C VAL A 188 -10.72 6.18 -3.80
N ILE A 189 -10.41 5.48 -4.89
CA ILE A 189 -11.16 4.29 -5.31
C ILE A 189 -11.08 3.18 -4.25
N LEU A 190 -9.92 2.96 -3.64
CA LEU A 190 -9.74 1.95 -2.60
C LEU A 190 -10.62 2.24 -1.37
N VAL A 191 -10.73 3.51 -0.96
CA VAL A 191 -11.65 3.92 0.11
C VAL A 191 -13.11 3.64 -0.26
N MET A 192 -13.52 3.92 -1.50
CA MET A 192 -14.87 3.60 -1.97
C MET A 192 -15.14 2.09 -1.96
N VAL A 193 -14.18 1.28 -2.42
CA VAL A 193 -14.29 -0.18 -2.46
C VAL A 193 -14.36 -0.76 -1.05
N ALA A 194 -13.65 -0.21 -0.07
CA ALA A 194 -13.79 -0.60 1.33
C ALA A 194 -15.22 -0.36 1.85
N GLY A 195 -15.87 0.74 1.45
CA GLY A 195 -17.28 1.01 1.73
C GLY A 195 -18.22 -0.01 1.06
N VAL A 196 -17.96 -0.37 -0.20
CA VAL A 196 -18.71 -1.41 -0.93
C VAL A 196 -18.56 -2.78 -0.25
N LEU A 197 -17.35 -3.13 0.20
CA LEU A 197 -17.09 -4.38 0.92
C LEU A 197 -17.86 -4.45 2.24
N LEU A 198 -17.90 -3.34 3.00
CA LEU A 198 -18.71 -3.25 4.21
C LEU A 198 -20.21 -3.41 3.90
N PHE A 199 -20.70 -2.76 2.85
CA PHE A 199 -22.09 -2.86 2.42
C PHE A 199 -22.47 -4.30 2.03
N ILE A 200 -21.66 -4.97 1.21
CA ILE A 200 -21.90 -6.36 0.81
C ILE A 200 -21.86 -7.29 2.03
N THR A 201 -20.92 -7.11 2.94
CA THR A 201 -20.82 -7.90 4.18
C THR A 201 -22.06 -7.70 5.05
N THR A 202 -22.57 -6.47 5.15
CA THR A 202 -23.78 -6.14 5.91
C THR A 202 -25.00 -6.84 5.32
N GLU A 203 -25.20 -6.74 4.00
CA GLU A 203 -26.32 -7.37 3.29
C GLU A 203 -26.24 -8.91 3.35
N LEU A 204 -25.04 -9.47 3.27
CA LEU A 204 -24.79 -10.90 3.46
C LEU A 204 -25.24 -11.37 4.85
N VAL A 205 -24.79 -10.70 5.91
CA VAL A 205 -25.17 -11.05 7.28
C VAL A 205 -26.68 -10.90 7.45
N ARG A 206 -27.27 -9.80 6.95
CA ARG A 206 -28.71 -9.57 7.02
C ARG A 206 -29.50 -10.73 6.44
N ARG A 207 -29.14 -11.21 5.24
CA ARG A 207 -29.80 -12.37 4.61
C ARG A 207 -29.70 -13.63 5.45
N ARG A 208 -28.54 -13.91 6.05
CA ARG A 208 -28.33 -15.08 6.91
C ARG A 208 -29.13 -15.00 8.21
N VAL A 209 -29.19 -13.82 8.82
CA VAL A 209 -30.00 -13.57 10.01
C VAL A 209 -31.49 -13.78 9.71
N LEU A 210 -31.97 -13.29 8.56
CA LEU A 210 -33.36 -13.47 8.14
C LEU A 210 -33.70 -14.93 7.84
N ALA A 211 -32.80 -15.66 7.17
CA ALA A 211 -32.98 -17.09 6.90
C ALA A 211 -33.07 -17.92 8.19
N ARG A 212 -32.45 -17.45 9.28
CA ARG A 212 -32.42 -18.12 10.60
C ARG A 212 -33.15 -17.33 11.68
N ALA A 213 -34.15 -16.53 11.30
CA ALA A 213 -34.87 -15.64 12.22
C ALA A 213 -35.52 -16.39 13.41
N ASN A 214 -35.93 -17.65 13.21
CA ASN A 214 -36.50 -18.47 14.27
C ASN A 214 -35.46 -18.87 15.32
N GLU A 215 -34.22 -19.15 14.93
CA GLU A 215 -33.12 -19.48 15.87
C GLU A 215 -32.78 -18.27 16.73
N VAL A 216 -32.69 -17.10 16.10
CA VAL A 216 -32.46 -15.82 16.79
C VAL A 216 -33.60 -15.49 17.77
N LEU A 217 -34.85 -15.77 17.38
CA LEU A 217 -36.00 -15.57 18.26
C LEU A 217 -35.93 -16.48 19.49
N VAL A 218 -35.60 -17.75 19.32
CA VAL A 218 -35.45 -18.70 20.45
C VAL A 218 -34.32 -18.24 21.39
N GLU A 219 -33.17 -17.83 20.87
CA GLU A 219 -32.07 -17.31 21.71
C GLU A 219 -32.47 -16.04 22.48
N LYS A 220 -33.28 -15.17 21.86
CA LYS A 220 -33.83 -13.98 22.52
C LYS A 220 -34.84 -14.35 23.62
N LEU A 221 -35.69 -15.35 23.41
CA LEU A 221 -36.69 -15.81 24.38
C LEU A 221 -36.07 -16.51 25.59
N VAL A 222 -34.95 -17.21 25.40
CA VAL A 222 -34.19 -17.86 26.49
C VAL A 222 -33.34 -16.83 27.28
N GLY A 223 -33.31 -15.56 26.86
CA GLY A 223 -32.56 -14.50 27.55
C GLY A 223 -31.06 -14.53 27.30
N SER A 224 -30.63 -15.03 26.13
CA SER A 224 -29.22 -15.05 25.75
C SER A 224 -28.62 -13.65 25.66
N SER A 225 -27.33 -13.50 25.98
CA SER A 225 -26.64 -12.20 25.89
C SER A 225 -26.56 -11.73 24.43
N PRO A 226 -26.60 -10.41 24.14
CA PRO A 226 -26.50 -9.88 22.77
C PRO A 226 -25.24 -10.35 22.03
N LEU A 227 -24.14 -10.52 22.77
CA LEU A 227 -22.87 -11.01 22.24
C LEU A 227 -22.94 -12.50 21.86
N ALA A 228 -23.66 -13.32 22.62
CA ALA A 228 -23.85 -14.73 22.28
C ALA A 228 -24.66 -14.94 20.99
N MET A 229 -25.63 -14.05 20.71
CA MET A 229 -26.35 -14.05 19.43
C MET A 229 -25.50 -13.53 18.26
N PHE A 230 -24.59 -12.58 18.53
CA PHE A 230 -23.76 -11.93 17.51
C PHE A 230 -22.58 -12.78 17.02
N VAL A 231 -21.85 -13.42 17.93
CA VAL A 231 -20.59 -14.13 17.62
C VAL A 231 -20.73 -15.19 16.52
N PRO A 232 -21.79 -16.03 16.47
CA PRO A 232 -21.94 -17.01 15.40
C PRO A 232 -21.97 -16.37 14.00
N PHE A 233 -22.75 -15.31 13.81
CA PHE A 233 -22.86 -14.60 12.53
C PHE A 233 -21.57 -13.85 12.17
N ALA A 234 -20.93 -13.18 13.14
CA ALA A 234 -19.65 -12.52 12.94
C ALA A 234 -18.55 -13.50 12.55
N THR A 235 -18.55 -14.70 13.15
CA THR A 235 -17.61 -15.76 12.79
C THR A 235 -17.85 -16.25 11.37
N GLU A 236 -19.10 -16.49 10.96
CA GLU A 236 -19.41 -16.89 9.59
C GLU A 236 -18.95 -15.87 8.55
N ALA A 237 -19.24 -14.59 8.78
CA ALA A 237 -18.78 -13.52 7.90
C ALA A 237 -17.25 -13.47 7.85
N CYS A 238 -16.58 -13.54 9.01
CA CYS A 238 -15.12 -13.54 9.09
C CYS A 238 -14.50 -14.71 8.31
N ILE A 239 -15.02 -15.94 8.47
CA ILE A 239 -14.54 -17.11 7.74
C ILE A 239 -14.70 -16.91 6.23
N LEU A 240 -15.85 -16.43 5.76
CA LEU A 240 -16.07 -16.18 4.33
C LEU A 240 -15.12 -15.13 3.77
N LEU A 241 -14.91 -14.04 4.51
CA LEU A 241 -13.95 -12.99 4.13
C LEU A 241 -12.52 -13.53 4.09
N LEU A 242 -12.11 -14.35 5.06
CA LEU A 242 -10.79 -14.98 5.09
C LEU A 242 -10.57 -15.95 3.91
N PHE A 243 -11.57 -16.74 3.55
CA PHE A 243 -11.47 -17.60 2.36
C PHE A 243 -11.45 -16.79 1.06
N ALA A 244 -12.30 -15.76 0.95
CA ALA A 244 -12.35 -14.90 -0.23
C ALA A 244 -11.02 -14.15 -0.44
N ILE A 245 -10.46 -13.57 0.63
CA ILE A 245 -9.17 -12.88 0.53
C ILE A 245 -8.04 -13.86 0.22
N GLY A 246 -8.00 -15.02 0.88
CA GLY A 246 -6.96 -16.02 0.67
C GLY A 246 -6.95 -16.53 -0.76
N LEU A 247 -8.14 -16.79 -1.32
CA LEU A 247 -8.28 -17.14 -2.74
C LEU A 247 -7.82 -16.00 -3.65
N SER A 248 -8.21 -14.74 -3.36
CA SER A 248 -7.79 -13.58 -4.15
C SER A 248 -6.28 -13.37 -4.13
N MET A 249 -5.62 -13.56 -2.99
CA MET A 249 -4.17 -13.44 -2.83
C MET A 249 -3.43 -14.52 -3.62
N VAL A 250 -3.92 -15.76 -3.58
CA VAL A 250 -3.36 -16.86 -4.38
C VAL A 250 -3.48 -16.56 -5.87
N VAL A 251 -4.67 -16.19 -6.32
CA VAL A 251 -4.92 -15.84 -7.73
C VAL A 251 -4.04 -14.66 -8.15
N MET A 252 -3.92 -13.63 -7.31
CA MET A 252 -3.10 -12.47 -7.62
C MET A 252 -1.61 -12.81 -7.69
N THR A 253 -1.11 -13.65 -6.78
CA THR A 253 0.29 -14.10 -6.78
C THR A 253 0.60 -14.89 -8.04
N LEU A 254 -0.31 -15.78 -8.46
CA LEU A 254 -0.18 -16.53 -9.72
C LEU A 254 -0.22 -15.60 -10.94
N LEU A 255 -1.07 -14.57 -10.92
CA LEU A 255 -1.14 -13.57 -11.98
C LEU A 255 0.17 -12.77 -12.09
N LEU A 256 0.73 -12.32 -10.96
CA LEU A 256 2.01 -11.60 -10.95
C LEU A 256 3.18 -12.48 -11.41
N LEU A 257 3.21 -13.76 -11.04
CA LEU A 257 4.26 -14.70 -11.47
C LEU A 257 4.17 -15.02 -12.97
N SER A 258 2.96 -15.07 -13.53
CA SER A 258 2.72 -15.33 -14.96
C SER A 258 2.87 -14.09 -15.83
N PHE A 259 2.78 -12.89 -15.26
CA PHE A 259 2.91 -11.62 -16.00
C PHE A 259 4.17 -11.50 -16.87
N PRO A 260 5.40 -11.79 -16.39
CA PRO A 260 6.61 -11.71 -17.23
C PRO A 260 6.66 -12.76 -18.35
N LEU A 261 5.94 -13.89 -18.21
CA LEU A 261 5.82 -14.90 -19.26
C LEU A 261 4.85 -14.47 -20.37
N LEU A 262 3.82 -13.70 -20.02
CA LEU A 262 2.78 -13.21 -20.93
C LEU A 262 3.21 -11.97 -21.72
N VAL A 263 4.15 -11.18 -21.18
CA VAL A 263 4.65 -9.95 -21.82
C VAL A 263 6.16 -10.10 -22.10
N PRO A 264 6.54 -10.55 -23.30
CA PRO A 264 7.95 -10.82 -23.66
C PRO A 264 8.87 -9.60 -23.49
N ALA A 265 8.34 -8.39 -23.60
CA ALA A 265 9.08 -7.14 -23.41
C ALA A 265 9.60 -6.92 -21.98
N LEU A 266 9.03 -7.61 -20.99
CA LEU A 266 9.40 -7.53 -19.57
C LEU A 266 10.27 -8.71 -19.11
N ASN A 267 10.55 -9.68 -19.97
CA ASN A 267 11.42 -10.81 -19.65
C ASN A 267 12.87 -10.32 -19.40
N THR A 268 13.71 -11.14 -18.77
CA THR A 268 15.08 -10.79 -18.32
C THR A 268 16.04 -10.32 -19.42
N GLY A 269 15.67 -10.40 -20.70
CA GLY A 269 16.39 -9.83 -21.85
C GLY A 269 15.59 -8.82 -22.70
N GLY A 270 14.43 -8.37 -22.21
CA GLY A 270 13.58 -7.40 -22.90
C GLY A 270 13.99 -5.94 -22.64
N ILE A 271 13.52 -5.02 -23.50
CA ILE A 271 13.82 -3.58 -23.42
C ILE A 271 13.36 -2.97 -22.07
N LEU A 272 12.39 -3.59 -21.41
CA LEU A 272 11.85 -3.17 -20.11
C LEU A 272 12.29 -4.07 -18.94
N ALA A 273 13.34 -4.89 -19.10
CA ALA A 273 13.83 -5.78 -18.05
C ALA A 273 14.28 -5.02 -16.78
N ALA A 274 14.95 -3.87 -16.96
CA ALA A 274 15.39 -3.01 -15.85
C ALA A 274 14.20 -2.36 -15.11
N LEU A 275 13.11 -2.06 -15.82
CA LEU A 275 11.86 -1.60 -15.23
C LEU A 275 11.19 -2.73 -14.43
N HIS A 276 11.13 -3.93 -15.01
CA HIS A 276 10.55 -5.10 -14.38
C HIS A 276 11.28 -5.49 -13.09
N SER A 277 12.62 -5.54 -13.08
CA SER A 277 13.38 -5.96 -11.90
C SER A 277 13.18 -5.02 -10.71
N LYS A 278 13.18 -3.70 -10.94
CA LYS A 278 12.93 -2.72 -9.88
C LYS A 278 11.48 -2.75 -9.39
N VAL A 279 10.51 -2.78 -10.31
CA VAL A 279 9.08 -2.87 -9.94
C VAL A 279 8.81 -4.19 -9.21
N ALA A 280 9.39 -5.31 -9.62
CA ALA A 280 9.27 -6.61 -8.95
C ALA A 280 9.92 -6.61 -7.56
N SER A 281 11.06 -5.92 -7.39
CA SER A 281 11.71 -5.77 -6.09
C SER A 281 10.84 -4.96 -5.10
N VAL A 282 10.30 -3.82 -5.55
CA VAL A 282 9.35 -3.03 -4.75
C VAL A 282 8.09 -3.83 -4.45
N THR A 283 7.55 -4.52 -5.47
CA THR A 283 6.35 -5.35 -5.33
C THR A 283 6.56 -6.47 -4.31
N SER A 284 7.64 -7.23 -4.39
CA SER A 284 7.90 -8.34 -3.47
C SER A 284 8.15 -7.89 -2.02
N THR A 285 8.65 -6.67 -1.81
CA THR A 285 8.90 -6.12 -0.48
C THR A 285 7.64 -5.54 0.17
N THR A 286 6.87 -4.75 -0.60
CA THR A 286 5.75 -3.97 -0.04
C THR A 286 4.43 -4.75 -0.02
N LEU A 287 4.19 -5.63 -1.00
CA LEU A 287 2.93 -6.36 -1.15
C LEU A 287 2.60 -7.29 0.04
N PRO A 288 3.55 -8.02 0.66
CA PRO A 288 3.27 -8.80 1.87
C PRO A 288 2.80 -7.94 3.05
N ALA A 289 3.28 -6.70 3.17
CA ALA A 289 2.84 -5.79 4.24
C ALA A 289 1.38 -5.37 4.05
N TYR A 290 0.96 -5.08 2.82
CA TYR A 290 -0.45 -4.81 2.51
C TYR A 290 -1.34 -6.02 2.78
N PHE A 291 -0.90 -7.22 2.40
CA PHE A 291 -1.66 -8.46 2.67
C PHE A 291 -1.87 -8.68 4.17
N PHE A 292 -0.82 -8.45 4.97
CA PHE A 292 -0.91 -8.54 6.41
C PHE A 292 -1.85 -7.48 6.99
N ALA A 293 -1.79 -6.24 6.49
CA ALA A 293 -2.68 -5.16 6.90
C ALA A 293 -4.16 -5.48 6.58
N GLU A 294 -4.46 -6.01 5.40
CA GLU A 294 -5.82 -6.42 5.03
C GLU A 294 -6.33 -7.51 5.97
N LEU A 295 -5.53 -8.55 6.24
CA LEU A 295 -5.90 -9.65 7.13
C LEU A 295 -6.23 -9.15 8.54
N LEU A 296 -5.50 -8.13 9.03
CA LEU A 296 -5.76 -7.50 10.32
C LEU A 296 -7.09 -6.74 10.34
N VAL A 297 -7.47 -6.09 9.23
CA VAL A 297 -8.70 -5.30 9.11
C VAL A 297 -9.95 -6.20 8.97
N LEU A 298 -9.83 -7.42 8.45
CA LEU A 298 -10.97 -8.31 8.16
C LEU A 298 -11.88 -8.63 9.36
N PRO A 299 -11.36 -9.00 10.56
CA PRO A 299 -12.21 -9.22 11.73
C PRO A 299 -13.03 -7.98 12.10
N PHE A 300 -12.49 -6.78 11.89
CA PHE A 300 -13.22 -5.53 12.13
C PHE A 300 -14.33 -5.32 11.11
N ILE A 301 -14.08 -5.58 9.82
CA ILE A 301 -15.12 -5.51 8.78
C ILE A 301 -16.22 -6.54 9.06
N ALA A 302 -15.84 -7.78 9.42
CA ALA A 302 -16.79 -8.83 9.76
C ALA A 302 -17.67 -8.43 10.96
N ALA A 303 -17.06 -7.91 12.02
CA ALA A 303 -17.77 -7.48 13.22
C ALA A 303 -18.68 -6.27 12.93
N LEU A 304 -18.17 -5.25 12.25
CA LEU A 304 -18.92 -4.04 11.92
C LEU A 304 -20.08 -4.34 10.97
N GLY A 305 -19.85 -5.13 9.92
CA GLY A 305 -20.89 -5.56 8.98
C GLY A 305 -21.96 -6.41 9.67
N THR A 306 -21.56 -7.28 10.61
CA THR A 306 -22.52 -8.06 11.41
C THR A 306 -23.35 -7.16 12.31
N TRP A 307 -22.73 -6.16 12.93
CA TRP A 307 -23.41 -5.25 13.84
C TRP A 307 -24.45 -4.42 13.10
N LEU A 308 -24.09 -3.84 11.95
CA LEU A 308 -25.01 -3.09 11.09
C LEU A 308 -26.15 -3.98 10.56
N GLY A 309 -25.84 -5.21 10.14
CA GLY A 309 -26.81 -6.14 9.58
C GLY A 309 -27.83 -6.65 10.60
N MET A 310 -27.41 -6.83 11.87
CA MET A 310 -28.30 -7.27 12.96
C MET A 310 -29.08 -6.11 13.61
N HIS A 311 -28.49 -4.91 13.71
CA HIS A 311 -29.08 -3.79 14.46
C HIS A 311 -30.42 -3.32 13.88
N GLN A 312 -30.57 -3.30 12.55
CA GLN A 312 -31.80 -2.84 11.91
C GLN A 312 -33.01 -3.76 12.15
N GLU A 313 -32.80 -5.08 12.27
CA GLU A 313 -33.89 -6.07 12.35
C GLU A 313 -34.31 -6.38 13.80
N LEU A 314 -33.39 -6.26 14.76
CA LEU A 314 -33.70 -6.43 16.19
C LEU A 314 -34.67 -5.34 16.72
N GLN A 315 -34.70 -4.17 16.09
CA GLN A 315 -35.62 -3.05 16.41
C GLN A 315 -36.96 -3.14 15.67
N ALA A 316 -37.01 -3.72 14.46
CA ALA A 316 -38.24 -3.78 13.66
C ALA A 316 -39.30 -4.75 14.25
N ARG A 317 -38.88 -5.88 14.84
CA ARG A 317 -39.80 -6.89 15.40
C ARG A 317 -40.41 -6.56 16.76
N THR A 318 -39.96 -5.51 17.45
CA THR A 318 -40.62 -5.08 18.70
C THR A 318 -41.92 -4.32 18.45
N LEU A 319 -42.16 -3.80 17.23
CA LEU A 319 -43.38 -3.07 16.89
C LEU A 319 -44.54 -3.95 16.41
N SER A 320 -44.26 -5.13 15.82
CA SER A 320 -45.32 -6.02 15.31
C SER A 320 -45.95 -6.93 16.38
N LEU A 321 -45.40 -6.96 17.60
CA LEU A 321 -45.96 -7.75 18.71
C LEU A 321 -47.03 -6.99 19.51
N TYR A 322 -47.32 -5.73 19.16
CA TYR A 322 -48.37 -4.91 19.80
C TYR A 322 -49.58 -4.64 18.90
N THR A 323 -49.59 -5.20 17.68
CA THR A 323 -50.71 -5.08 16.73
C THR A 323 -51.23 -6.47 16.38
N ASN A 324 -51.96 -7.06 17.32
CA ASN A 324 -53.05 -8.01 17.10
C ASN A 324 -53.89 -8.08 18.37
#